data_AF-A0A6G7PXR2-F1
#
_entry.id   AF-A0A6G7PXR2-F1
#
_cell.length_a   1.000
_cell.length_b   1.000
_cell.length_c   1.000
_cell.angle_alpha   90.00
_cell.angle_beta   90.00
_cell.angle_gamma   90.00
#
_symmetry.space_group_name_H-M   'P 1'
#
loop_
_entity.id
_entity.type
_entity.pdbx_description
1 polymer ?
#
loop_
_entity_poly.entity_id
_entity_poly.type
_entity_poly.pdbx_seq_one_letter_code
_entity_poly.pdbx_strand_id
1 'polypeptide(L)'
;MNKKWKEISRKIEATFGAAAFAEAGEFEAAREILKEGFTEGHVLLGVEGEALDRKACRYALNLCRSTRASLQVIQALPVNDRAMLKAASIRSEALVRETLVSMGLEIPLQVITVSGTLEQILLFYLTHVKGIISVVIAGGKRRFRQTYSRIIREAPCPVVLVSAK
;
A
#
# COMPACT_ATOMS: atom_id res chain seq x y z
N MET A 1 27.64 -5.72 -0.91
CA MET A 1 26.38 -4.98 -0.61
C MET A 1 26.47 -3.57 -1.20
N ASN A 2 25.68 -3.26 -2.24
CA ASN A 2 25.87 -2.09 -3.12
C ASN A 2 25.42 -0.77 -2.45
N LYS A 3 26.18 0.34 -2.60
CA LYS A 3 25.89 1.66 -1.97
C LYS A 3 24.49 2.20 -2.26
N LYS A 4 23.96 1.94 -3.47
CA LYS A 4 22.57 2.30 -3.87
C LYS A 4 21.50 1.67 -2.96
N TRP A 5 21.72 0.45 -2.47
CA TRP A 5 20.78 -0.25 -1.59
C TRP A 5 20.73 0.35 -0.20
N LYS A 6 21.90 0.75 0.34
CA LYS A 6 21.96 1.45 1.63
C LYS A 6 21.23 2.79 1.57
N GLU A 7 21.32 3.51 0.45
CA GLU A 7 20.67 4.80 0.31
C GLU A 7 19.15 4.69 0.17
N ILE A 8 18.66 3.65 -0.52
CA ILE A 8 17.22 3.35 -0.61
C ILE A 8 16.69 2.87 0.74
N SER A 9 17.41 1.96 1.42
CA SER A 9 17.07 1.54 2.80
C SER A 9 17.00 2.73 3.73
N ARG A 10 17.96 3.66 3.65
CA ARG A 10 18.00 4.85 4.51
C ARG A 10 16.93 5.88 4.17
N LYS A 11 16.52 6.00 2.89
CA LYS A 11 15.39 6.86 2.49
C LYS A 11 14.06 6.26 2.93
N ILE A 12 13.91 4.96 2.82
CA ILE A 12 12.77 4.20 3.34
C ILE A 12 12.78 4.29 4.88
N GLU A 13 13.83 3.90 5.57
CA GLU A 13 13.99 4.06 7.02
C GLU A 13 13.87 5.52 7.48
N ALA A 14 14.26 6.52 6.71
CA ALA A 14 14.01 7.91 7.08
C ALA A 14 12.52 8.28 6.91
N THR A 15 11.87 7.80 5.85
CA THR A 15 10.46 8.09 5.59
C THR A 15 9.52 7.29 6.51
N PHE A 16 9.89 6.05 6.84
CA PHE A 16 9.18 5.17 7.74
C PHE A 16 9.58 5.43 9.22
N GLY A 17 10.83 5.80 9.49
CA GLY A 17 11.52 5.72 10.80
C GLY A 17 11.19 6.73 11.87
N ALA A 18 10.47 7.81 11.55
CA ALA A 18 10.22 8.87 12.55
C ALA A 18 8.74 9.02 12.94
N ALA A 19 7.82 8.52 12.12
CA ALA A 19 6.38 8.59 12.40
C ALA A 19 5.79 7.20 12.53
N ALA A 20 5.92 6.36 11.50
CA ALA A 20 5.40 4.99 11.52
C ALA A 20 6.18 4.03 12.44
N PHE A 21 7.49 4.30 12.67
CA PHE A 21 8.29 3.55 13.66
C PHE A 21 8.40 4.24 15.04
N ALA A 22 8.06 5.53 15.19
CA ALA A 22 7.89 6.11 16.53
C ALA A 22 6.60 5.58 17.19
N GLU A 23 5.62 5.19 16.38
CA GLU A 23 4.49 4.33 16.73
C GLU A 23 4.84 2.82 16.64
N ALA A 24 6.11 2.42 16.56
CA ALA A 24 6.49 0.99 16.60
C ALA A 24 6.25 0.33 17.97
N GLY A 25 5.94 1.12 19.00
CA GLY A 25 5.34 0.62 20.25
C GLY A 25 3.84 0.32 20.12
N GLU A 26 3.17 0.83 19.08
CA GLU A 26 1.75 0.60 18.77
C GLU A 26 1.53 -0.28 17.52
N PHE A 27 2.58 -0.72 16.82
CA PHE A 27 2.44 -1.69 15.72
C PHE A 27 2.00 -3.07 16.24
N GLU A 28 2.34 -3.40 17.49
CA GLU A 28 1.80 -4.57 18.19
C GLU A 28 0.37 -4.32 18.71
N ALA A 29 0.04 -3.10 19.14
CA ALA A 29 -1.31 -2.73 19.58
C ALA A 29 -2.31 -2.72 18.41
N ALA A 30 -1.92 -2.22 17.23
CA ALA A 30 -2.71 -2.28 16.00
C ALA A 30 -2.90 -3.74 15.51
N ARG A 31 -1.96 -4.63 15.84
CA ARG A 31 -2.08 -6.07 15.60
C ARG A 31 -3.14 -6.74 16.50
N GLU A 32 -3.40 -6.18 17.68
CA GLU A 32 -4.43 -6.68 18.60
C GLU A 32 -5.83 -6.18 18.26
N ILE A 33 -5.98 -4.95 17.74
CA ILE A 33 -7.29 -4.41 17.30
C ILE A 33 -7.87 -5.22 16.11
N LEU A 34 -7.01 -5.86 15.31
CA LEU A 34 -7.42 -6.71 14.17
C LEU A 34 -7.89 -8.13 14.57
N LYS A 35 -7.78 -8.53 15.85
CA LYS A 35 -8.12 -9.89 16.31
C LYS A 35 -9.63 -10.20 16.29
N GLU A 36 -10.50 -9.20 16.22
CA GLU A 36 -11.95 -9.41 16.30
C GLU A 36 -12.62 -9.31 14.92
N GLY A 37 -12.33 -10.26 14.01
CA GLY A 37 -13.21 -10.55 12.86
C GLY A 37 -12.59 -10.73 11.46
N PHE A 38 -11.32 -10.36 11.24
CA PHE A 38 -10.63 -10.49 9.93
C PHE A 38 -9.32 -11.28 10.08
N THR A 39 -9.40 -12.60 9.94
CA THR A 39 -8.33 -13.53 10.32
C THR A 39 -7.55 -14.16 9.17
N GLU A 40 -7.85 -13.84 7.90
CA GLU A 40 -7.27 -14.53 6.72
C GLU A 40 -6.22 -13.72 5.92
N GLY A 41 -5.79 -12.56 6.41
CA GLY A 41 -4.71 -11.77 5.84
C GLY A 41 -5.13 -10.41 5.27
N HIS A 42 -4.31 -9.85 4.38
CA HIS A 42 -4.44 -8.48 3.85
C HIS A 42 -4.43 -8.48 2.31
N VAL A 43 -5.38 -7.77 1.71
CA VAL A 43 -5.29 -7.35 0.31
C VAL A 43 -4.56 -6.02 0.27
N LEU A 44 -3.52 -5.94 -0.56
CA LEU A 44 -2.71 -4.75 -0.70
C LEU A 44 -3.06 -4.00 -1.99
N LEU A 45 -3.58 -2.78 -1.89
CA LEU A 45 -3.84 -1.89 -3.02
C LEU A 45 -2.68 -0.89 -3.19
N GLY A 46 -1.95 -1.00 -4.30
CA GLY A 46 -0.89 -0.09 -4.68
C GLY A 46 -1.39 1.05 -5.57
N VAL A 47 -1.10 2.29 -5.17
CA VAL A 47 -1.58 3.52 -5.83
C VAL A 47 -0.40 4.44 -6.13
N GLU A 48 -0.31 4.93 -7.38
CA GLU A 48 0.64 5.98 -7.77
C GLU A 48 -0.04 7.36 -7.66
N GLY A 49 0.56 8.29 -6.92
CA GLY A 49 0.01 9.65 -6.75
C GLY A 49 -1.25 9.68 -5.88
N GLU A 50 -1.99 10.79 -5.93
CA GLU A 50 -3.15 11.06 -5.06
C GLU A 50 -4.47 10.46 -5.57
N ALA A 51 -4.51 10.06 -6.85
CA ALA A 51 -5.74 9.60 -7.48
C ALA A 51 -5.98 8.10 -7.30
N LEU A 52 -7.12 7.76 -6.71
CA LEU A 52 -7.62 6.39 -6.65
C LEU A 52 -8.37 6.00 -7.92
N ASP A 53 -8.01 4.87 -8.52
CA ASP A 53 -8.78 4.29 -9.60
C ASP A 53 -10.00 3.53 -9.03
N ARG A 54 -11.21 3.97 -9.40
CA ARG A 54 -12.47 3.38 -8.91
C ARG A 54 -12.58 1.89 -9.23
N LYS A 55 -12.03 1.39 -10.35
CA LYS A 55 -12.12 -0.03 -10.67
C LYS A 55 -11.19 -0.84 -9.79
N ALA A 56 -9.97 -0.38 -9.57
CA ALA A 56 -9.01 -1.03 -8.68
C ALA A 56 -9.52 -1.04 -7.24
N CYS A 57 -10.08 0.07 -6.75
CA CYS A 57 -10.73 0.13 -5.45
C CYS A 57 -11.88 -0.87 -5.33
N ARG A 58 -12.79 -0.89 -6.31
CA ARG A 58 -13.92 -1.83 -6.31
C ARG A 58 -13.46 -3.29 -6.36
N TYR A 59 -12.43 -3.58 -7.15
CA TYR A 59 -11.83 -4.90 -7.22
C TYR A 59 -11.25 -5.32 -5.87
N ALA A 60 -10.45 -4.45 -5.24
CA ALA A 60 -9.84 -4.71 -3.94
C ALA A 60 -10.91 -4.93 -2.86
N LEU A 61 -11.94 -4.09 -2.80
CA LEU A 61 -13.06 -4.24 -1.86
C LEU A 61 -13.80 -5.56 -2.04
N ASN A 62 -14.10 -5.94 -3.28
CA ASN A 62 -14.76 -7.21 -3.56
C ASN A 62 -13.88 -8.41 -3.19
N LEU A 63 -12.57 -8.31 -3.45
CA LEU A 63 -11.61 -9.34 -3.06
C LEU A 63 -11.61 -9.50 -1.54
N CYS A 64 -11.46 -8.41 -0.79
CA CYS A 64 -11.54 -8.41 0.67
C CYS A 64 -12.82 -9.05 1.21
N ARG A 65 -13.99 -8.73 0.64
CA ARG A 65 -15.27 -9.34 1.04
C ARG A 65 -15.29 -10.85 0.80
N SER A 66 -14.81 -11.29 -0.36
CA SER A 66 -14.78 -12.71 -0.72
C SER A 66 -13.79 -13.53 0.09
N THR A 67 -12.69 -12.91 0.54
CA THR A 67 -11.60 -13.58 1.28
C THR A 67 -11.61 -13.25 2.77
N ARG A 68 -12.59 -12.48 3.27
CA ARG A 68 -12.63 -11.95 4.64
C ARG A 68 -11.29 -11.33 5.09
N ALA A 69 -10.61 -10.68 4.15
CA ALA A 69 -9.32 -10.04 4.38
C ALA A 69 -9.51 -8.54 4.62
N SER A 70 -8.59 -7.95 5.37
CA SER A 70 -8.54 -6.50 5.54
C SER A 70 -7.90 -5.83 4.31
N LEU A 71 -8.10 -4.52 4.18
CA LEU A 71 -7.55 -3.74 3.09
C LEU A 71 -6.37 -2.90 3.59
N GLN A 72 -5.22 -3.05 2.94
CA GLN A 72 -4.08 -2.16 3.09
C GLN A 72 -3.91 -1.35 1.80
N VAL A 73 -3.71 -0.05 1.92
CA VAL A 73 -3.45 0.84 0.77
C VAL A 73 -2.05 1.39 0.91
N ILE A 74 -1.19 1.16 -0.08
CA ILE A 74 0.12 1.80 -0.20
C ILE A 74 0.06 2.84 -1.30
N GLN A 75 0.42 4.06 -0.93
CA GLN A 75 0.41 5.20 -1.83
C GLN A 75 1.82 5.76 -2.03
N ALA A 76 2.27 5.76 -3.27
CA ALA A 76 3.55 6.28 -3.67
C ALA A 76 3.41 7.75 -4.10
N LEU A 77 3.95 8.68 -3.31
CA LEU A 77 3.97 10.10 -3.63
C LEU A 77 5.37 10.55 -4.07
N PRO A 78 5.51 11.40 -5.12
CA PRO A 78 6.80 11.88 -5.60
C PRO A 78 7.30 13.07 -4.76
N VAL A 79 7.28 12.95 -3.44
CA VAL A 79 7.64 14.03 -2.51
C VAL A 79 8.98 13.72 -1.86
N ASN A 80 9.97 14.60 -2.03
CA ASN A 80 11.32 14.41 -1.47
C ASN A 80 11.48 15.03 -0.06
N ASP A 81 10.55 15.90 0.36
CA ASP A 81 10.57 16.58 1.65
C ASP A 81 9.67 15.86 2.68
N ARG A 82 10.22 15.54 3.86
CA ARG A 82 9.51 14.87 4.96
C ARG A 82 8.32 15.68 5.49
N ALA A 83 8.45 17.00 5.60
CA ALA A 83 7.38 17.86 6.12
C ALA A 83 6.21 17.91 5.12
N MET A 84 6.52 18.02 3.82
CA MET A 84 5.52 17.94 2.77
C MET A 84 4.89 16.55 2.68
N LEU A 85 5.66 15.48 2.87
CA LEU A 85 5.12 14.12 2.87
C LEU A 85 4.13 13.91 4.01
N LYS A 86 4.39 14.44 5.21
CA LYS A 86 3.46 14.35 6.35
C LYS A 86 2.16 15.12 6.10
N ALA A 87 2.25 16.31 5.51
CA ALA A 87 1.04 17.06 5.14
C ALA A 87 0.26 16.37 4.01
N ALA A 88 0.96 15.82 3.01
CA ALA A 88 0.36 15.08 1.92
C ALA A 88 -0.26 13.75 2.38
N SER A 89 0.37 13.05 3.33
CA SER A 89 -0.16 11.79 3.86
C SER A 89 -1.48 11.98 4.59
N ILE A 90 -1.62 13.02 5.41
CA ILE A 90 -2.88 13.33 6.13
C ILE A 90 -4.00 13.59 5.12
N ARG A 91 -3.74 14.46 4.14
CA ARG A 91 -4.73 14.80 3.10
C ARG A 91 -5.11 13.59 2.28
N SER A 92 -4.11 12.82 1.88
CA SER A 92 -4.31 11.68 1.00
C SER A 92 -5.00 10.52 1.71
N GLU A 93 -4.67 10.27 2.98
CA GLU A 93 -5.37 9.30 3.80
C GLU A 93 -6.85 9.64 3.96
N ALA A 94 -7.17 10.92 4.25
CA ALA A 94 -8.56 11.36 4.34
C ALA A 94 -9.31 11.12 3.01
N LEU A 95 -8.71 11.49 1.88
CA LEU A 95 -9.29 11.28 0.55
C LEU A 95 -9.49 9.80 0.23
N VAL A 96 -8.51 8.96 0.56
CA VAL A 96 -8.57 7.50 0.34
C VAL A 96 -9.69 6.89 1.18
N ARG A 97 -9.78 7.26 2.46
CA ARG A 97 -10.83 6.78 3.37
C ARG A 97 -12.20 7.22 2.88
N GLU A 98 -12.40 8.50 2.58
CA GLU A 98 -13.67 9.02 2.07
C GLU A 98 -14.09 8.31 0.78
N THR A 99 -13.17 8.14 -0.16
CA THR A 99 -13.43 7.44 -1.42
C THR A 99 -13.85 6.00 -1.17
N LEU A 100 -13.12 5.26 -0.35
CA LEU A 100 -13.42 3.84 -0.08
C LEU A 100 -14.73 3.68 0.72
N VAL A 101 -15.02 4.55 1.69
CA VAL A 101 -16.29 4.57 2.43
C VAL A 101 -17.46 4.84 1.49
N SER A 102 -17.34 5.83 0.60
CA SER A 102 -18.37 6.10 -0.42
C SER A 102 -18.62 4.92 -1.37
N MET A 103 -17.66 3.98 -1.46
CA MET A 103 -17.74 2.75 -2.25
C MET A 103 -18.20 1.53 -1.43
N GLY A 104 -18.57 1.71 -0.17
CA GLY A 104 -19.08 0.67 0.73
C GLY A 104 -18.00 -0.08 1.50
N LEU A 105 -16.89 0.59 1.86
CA LEU A 105 -15.90 0.00 2.77
C LEU A 105 -16.52 -0.22 4.17
N GLU A 106 -16.70 -1.48 4.53
CA GLU A 106 -17.18 -1.93 5.84
C GLU A 106 -16.12 -2.76 6.58
N ILE A 107 -14.92 -2.82 6.02
CA ILE A 107 -13.80 -3.68 6.45
C ILE A 107 -12.66 -2.82 7.03
N PRO A 108 -11.79 -3.40 7.88
CA PRO A 108 -10.62 -2.70 8.40
C PRO A 108 -9.72 -2.19 7.27
N LEU A 109 -9.34 -0.91 7.37
CA LEU A 109 -8.52 -0.20 6.40
C LEU A 109 -7.31 0.43 7.07
N GLN A 110 -6.14 0.12 6.52
CA GLN A 110 -4.87 0.79 6.82
C GLN A 110 -4.37 1.52 5.57
N VAL A 111 -4.03 2.80 5.71
CA VAL A 111 -3.45 3.60 4.62
C VAL A 111 -2.01 3.93 4.97
N ILE A 112 -1.10 3.69 4.03
CA ILE A 112 0.34 3.87 4.19
C ILE A 112 0.82 4.75 3.03
N THR A 113 1.26 5.97 3.36
CA THR A 113 1.80 6.91 2.36
C THR A 113 3.32 6.92 2.43
N VAL A 114 3.97 6.75 1.28
CA VAL A 114 5.42 6.60 1.19
C VAL A 114 5.96 7.42 0.03
N SER A 115 7.12 8.04 0.21
CA SER A 115 7.83 8.70 -0.88
C SER A 115 8.59 7.70 -1.75
N GLY A 116 8.48 7.86 -3.07
CA GLY A 116 9.25 7.05 -4.03
C GLY A 116 8.40 6.44 -5.13
N THR A 117 8.93 5.38 -5.75
CA THR A 117 8.23 4.66 -6.81
C THR A 117 7.44 3.49 -6.22
N LEU A 118 6.22 3.29 -6.72
CA LEU A 118 5.36 2.21 -6.22
C LEU A 118 6.03 0.83 -6.35
N GLU A 119 6.78 0.60 -7.44
CA GLU A 119 7.48 -0.66 -7.66
C GLU A 119 8.47 -0.98 -6.52
N GLN A 120 9.32 -0.02 -6.15
CA GLN A 120 10.31 -0.21 -5.09
C GLN A 120 9.66 -0.40 -3.73
N ILE A 121 8.61 0.39 -3.45
CA ILE A 121 7.89 0.34 -2.18
C ILE A 121 7.21 -1.02 -2.01
N LEU A 122 6.52 -1.52 -3.04
CA LEU A 122 5.85 -2.82 -2.99
C LEU A 122 6.83 -3.98 -2.85
N LEU A 123 7.95 -3.98 -3.59
CA LEU A 123 8.97 -5.04 -3.43
C LEU A 123 9.55 -5.06 -2.00
N PHE A 124 9.81 -3.89 -1.43
CA PHE A 124 10.25 -3.79 -0.04
C PHE A 124 9.17 -4.26 0.95
N TYR A 125 7.93 -3.85 0.74
CA TYR A 125 6.83 -4.20 1.65
C TYR A 125 6.54 -5.71 1.64
N LEU A 126 6.44 -6.31 0.45
CA LEU A 126 6.15 -7.74 0.28
C LEU A 126 7.28 -8.65 0.78
N THR A 127 8.50 -8.13 0.91
CA THR A 127 9.64 -8.90 1.47
C THR A 127 9.67 -8.89 3.00
N HIS A 128 9.04 -7.90 3.64
CA HIS A 128 9.09 -7.72 5.10
C HIS A 128 7.76 -7.97 5.80
N VAL A 129 6.64 -7.84 5.10
CA VAL A 129 5.30 -8.03 5.63
C VAL A 129 4.71 -9.35 5.13
N LYS A 130 4.29 -10.19 6.08
CA LYS A 130 3.63 -11.47 5.81
C LYS A 130 2.11 -11.32 5.88
N GLY A 131 1.39 -12.32 5.35
CA GLY A 131 -0.07 -12.34 5.37
C GLY A 131 -0.72 -11.50 4.27
N ILE A 132 0.05 -11.03 3.28
CA ILE A 132 -0.52 -10.40 2.08
C ILE A 132 -1.03 -11.52 1.16
N ILE A 133 -2.34 -11.57 0.96
CA ILE A 133 -2.98 -12.61 0.14
C ILE A 133 -3.03 -12.25 -1.34
N SER A 134 -3.04 -10.96 -1.68
CA SER A 134 -2.99 -10.48 -3.06
C SER A 134 -2.59 -9.01 -3.11
N VAL A 135 -1.92 -8.62 -4.19
CA VAL A 135 -1.59 -7.23 -4.52
C VAL A 135 -2.43 -6.78 -5.69
N VAL A 136 -3.18 -5.71 -5.52
CA VAL A 136 -3.94 -5.04 -6.58
C VAL A 136 -3.19 -3.76 -6.95
N ILE A 137 -2.80 -3.61 -8.21
CA ILE A 137 -2.14 -2.40 -8.70
C ILE A 137 -3.05 -1.75 -9.74
N ALA A 138 -3.28 -0.46 -9.60
CA ALA A 138 -3.97 0.35 -10.60
C ALA A 138 -2.97 0.97 -11.58
N GLY A 139 -3.29 1.01 -12.87
CA GLY A 139 -2.54 1.85 -13.79
C GLY A 139 -3.05 1.88 -15.21
N GLY A 140 -2.84 3.03 -15.87
CA GLY A 140 -3.32 3.31 -17.23
C GLY A 140 -2.20 3.38 -18.27
N LYS A 141 -0.96 2.99 -17.93
CA LYS A 141 0.20 3.14 -18.83
C LYS A 141 0.16 2.07 -19.94
N ARG A 142 0.51 2.45 -21.18
CA ARG A 142 0.70 1.53 -22.32
C ARG A 142 1.64 0.35 -22.03
N ARG A 143 2.53 0.48 -21.04
CA ARG A 143 3.52 -0.51 -20.60
C ARG A 143 3.27 -1.06 -19.19
N PHE A 144 2.05 -0.94 -18.68
CA PHE A 144 1.69 -1.28 -17.29
C PHE A 144 2.20 -2.64 -16.81
N ARG A 145 2.03 -3.70 -17.61
CA ARG A 145 2.54 -5.04 -17.29
C ARG A 145 4.07 -5.12 -17.28
N GLN A 146 4.75 -4.35 -18.13
CA GLN A 146 6.22 -4.32 -18.18
C GLN A 146 6.79 -3.57 -16.97
N THR A 147 6.14 -2.46 -16.57
CA THR A 147 6.51 -1.66 -15.39
C THR A 147 6.48 -2.49 -14.10
N TYR A 148 5.49 -3.36 -13.93
CA TYR A 148 5.36 -4.20 -12.72
C TYR A 148 5.79 -5.66 -12.95
N SER A 149 6.52 -5.93 -14.04
CA SER A 149 6.95 -7.29 -14.40
C SER A 149 7.81 -7.93 -13.30
N ARG A 150 8.61 -7.11 -12.61
CA ARG A 150 9.42 -7.54 -11.49
C ARG A 150 8.57 -7.97 -10.30
N ILE A 151 7.57 -7.17 -9.92
CA ILE A 151 6.64 -7.52 -8.84
C ILE A 151 5.84 -8.77 -9.18
N ILE A 152 5.34 -8.89 -10.41
CA ILE A 152 4.61 -10.08 -10.85
C ILE A 152 5.46 -11.36 -10.70
N ARG A 153 6.78 -11.26 -10.90
CA ARG A 153 7.71 -12.39 -10.80
C ARG A 153 8.18 -12.68 -9.38
N GLU A 154 8.38 -11.63 -8.58
CA GLU A 154 9.03 -11.72 -7.26
C GLU A 154 8.05 -11.72 -6.09
N ALA A 155 6.78 -11.35 -6.30
CA ALA A 155 5.78 -11.33 -5.23
C ALA A 155 5.47 -12.76 -4.74
N PRO A 156 5.35 -12.98 -3.43
CA PRO A 156 4.98 -14.28 -2.86
C PRO A 156 3.48 -14.61 -3.02
N CYS A 157 2.70 -13.70 -3.60
CA CYS A 157 1.25 -13.78 -3.70
C CYS A 157 0.76 -13.27 -5.08
N PRO A 158 -0.49 -13.60 -5.47
CA PRO A 158 -1.06 -13.14 -6.72
C PRO A 158 -1.06 -11.62 -6.87
N VAL A 159 -0.55 -11.14 -8.01
CA VAL A 159 -0.54 -9.73 -8.38
C VAL A 159 -1.60 -9.50 -9.47
N VAL A 160 -2.59 -8.68 -9.16
CA VAL A 160 -3.66 -8.27 -10.07
C VAL A 160 -3.36 -6.88 -10.59
N LEU A 161 -3.26 -6.77 -11.90
CA LEU A 161 -3.11 -5.51 -12.60
C LEU A 161 -4.48 -5.05 -13.12
N VAL A 162 -4.97 -3.94 -12.58
CA VAL A 162 -6.24 -3.33 -13.01
C VAL A 162 -5.93 -2.15 -13.93
N SER A 163 -6.39 -2.25 -15.19
CA SER A 163 -6.25 -1.15 -16.14
C SER A 163 -7.15 0.02 -15.71
N ALA A 164 -6.52 1.12 -15.36
CA ALA A 164 -7.22 2.39 -15.18
C ALA A 164 -7.76 2.86 -16.54
N LYS A 165 -8.97 3.45 -16.54
CA LYS A 165 -9.58 4.06 -17.72
C LYS A 165 -9.47 5.56 -17.63
#